data_AF-A0A4S5JDJ8-F1
#
_entry.id   AF-A0A4S5JDJ8-F1
#
_cell.length_a   1.000
_cell.length_b   1.000
_cell.length_c   1.000
_cell.angle_alpha   90.00
_cell.angle_beta   90.00
_cell.angle_gamma   90.00
#
_symmetry.space_group_name_H-M   'P 1'
#
loop_
_entity.id
_entity.type
_entity.pdbx_description
1 polymer ?
#
loop_
_entity_poly.entity_id
_entity_poly.type
_entity_poly.pdbx_seq_one_letter_code
_entity_poly.pdbx_strand_id
1 'polypeptide(L)' 'MDRYDQMILEILQKQGRISNQELAEAINLSPSPTLRRVKQME' A
#
# COMPACT_ATOMS: atom_id res chain seq x y z
N MET A 1 10.73 6.87 -4.45
CA MET A 1 9.70 5.86 -4.68
C MET A 1 10.39 4.51 -4.76
N ASP A 2 10.20 3.67 -3.76
CA ASP A 2 10.78 2.33 -3.71
C ASP A 2 9.83 1.29 -4.32
N ARG A 3 10.27 0.02 -4.35
CA ARG A 3 9.48 -1.09 -4.91
C ARG A 3 8.13 -1.28 -4.21
N TYR A 4 8.07 -1.01 -2.91
CA TYR A 4 6.82 -1.14 -2.16
C TYR A 4 5.86 -0.01 -2.51
N ASP A 5 6.35 1.20 -2.67
CA ASP A 5 5.53 2.34 -3.12
C ASP A 5 4.92 2.06 -4.49
N GLN A 6 5.67 1.45 -5.42
CA GLN A 6 5.14 1.04 -6.73
C GLN A 6 4.05 -0.03 -6.62
N MET A 7 4.28 -1.06 -5.79
CA MET A 7 3.28 -2.11 -5.54
C MET A 7 2.01 -1.54 -4.90
N ILE A 8 2.17 -0.61 -3.95
CA ILE A 8 1.06 0.07 -3.28
C ILE A 8 0.21 0.82 -4.30
N LEU A 9 0.82 1.62 -5.18
CA LEU A 9 0.06 2.31 -6.23
C LEU A 9 -0.62 1.34 -7.20
N GLU A 10 0.07 0.29 -7.62
CA GLU A 10 -0.50 -0.68 -8.56
C GLU A 10 -1.76 -1.32 -7.96
N ILE A 11 -1.71 -1.72 -6.69
CA ILE A 11 -2.83 -2.33 -5.99
C ILE A 11 -3.94 -1.31 -5.75
N LEU A 12 -3.62 -0.09 -5.29
CA LEU A 12 -4.62 0.97 -5.09
C LEU A 12 -5.33 1.36 -6.39
N GLN A 13 -4.60 1.42 -7.50
CA GLN A 13 -5.18 1.71 -8.82
C GLN A 13 -6.07 0.57 -9.33
N LYS A 14 -5.68 -0.69 -9.10
CA LYS A 14 -6.48 -1.87 -9.48
C LYS A 14 -7.67 -2.09 -8.54
N GLN A 15 -7.51 -1.79 -7.26
CA GLN A 15 -8.48 -1.99 -6.19
C GLN A 15 -8.63 -0.73 -5.34
N GLY A 16 -9.36 0.26 -5.86
CA GLY A 16 -9.58 1.55 -5.18
C GLY A 16 -10.35 1.52 -3.87
N ARG A 17 -10.71 0.34 -3.35
CA ARG A 17 -11.38 0.14 -2.05
C ARG A 17 -10.67 -0.86 -1.14
N ILE A 18 -9.44 -1.27 -1.47
CA ILE A 18 -8.67 -2.19 -0.62
C ILE A 18 -8.40 -1.53 0.74
N SER A 19 -8.55 -2.29 1.82
CA SER A 19 -8.17 -1.80 3.15
C SER A 19 -6.64 -1.76 3.29
N ASN A 20 -6.13 -0.90 4.18
CA ASN A 20 -4.68 -0.88 4.46
C ASN A 20 -4.17 -2.22 5.01
N GLN A 21 -5.02 -3.01 5.66
CA GLN A 21 -4.64 -4.32 6.19
C GLN A 21 -4.45 -5.33 5.06
N GLU A 22 -5.42 -5.44 4.15
CA GLU A 22 -5.32 -6.28 2.95
C GLU A 22 -4.16 -5.83 2.04
N LEU A 23 -3.94 -4.53 1.90
CA LEU A 23 -2.83 -3.97 1.14
C LEU A 23 -1.48 -4.39 1.75
N ALA A 24 -1.35 -4.31 3.07
CA ALA A 24 -0.15 -4.70 3.79
C ALA A 24 0.13 -6.20 3.65
N GLU A 25 -0.91 -7.04 3.74
CA GLU A 25 -0.82 -8.49 3.50
C GLU A 25 -0.39 -8.79 2.06
N ALA A 26 -0.97 -8.11 1.07
CA ALA A 26 -0.65 -8.30 -0.34
C ALA A 26 0.82 -7.98 -0.69
N ILE A 27 1.43 -7.03 0.03
CA ILE A 27 2.83 -6.64 -0.17
C ILE A 27 3.79 -7.24 0.88
N ASN A 28 3.31 -8.15 1.74
CA ASN A 28 4.08 -8.75 2.84
C ASN A 28 4.75 -7.71 3.76
N LEU A 29 4.01 -6.65 4.13
CA LEU A 29 4.39 -5.70 5.17
C LEU A 29 3.41 -5.69 6.33
N SER A 30 3.83 -5.08 7.44
CA SER A 30 2.90 -4.73 8.51
C SER A 30 2.02 -3.53 8.13
N PRO A 31 0.81 -3.40 8.70
CA PRO A 31 -0.12 -2.32 8.38
C PRO A 31 0.43 -0.91 8.71
N SER A 32 1.25 -0.78 9.75
CA SER A 32 1.80 0.52 10.21
C SER A 32 2.73 1.19 9.18
N PRO A 33 3.81 0.55 8.67
CA PRO A 33 4.65 1.13 7.63
C PRO A 33 3.91 1.30 6.30
N THR A 34 2.97 0.42 5.96
CA THR A 34 2.13 0.56 4.76
C THR A 34 1.28 1.82 4.82
N LEU A 35 0.62 2.08 5.94
CA LEU A 35 -0.19 3.29 6.12
C LEU A 35 0.64 4.56 6.02
N ARG A 36 1.85 4.57 6.62
CA ARG A 36 2.76 5.72 6.52
C ARG A 36 3.15 6.00 5.08
N ARG A 37 3.43 4.95 4.29
CA ARG A 37 3.78 5.06 2.87
C ARG A 37 2.61 5.62 2.06
N VAL A 38 1.41 5.05 2.22
CA VAL A 38 0.20 5.55 1.55
C VAL A 38 -0.01 7.04 1.84
N LYS A 39 0.12 7.47 3.10
CA LYS A 39 0.00 8.88 3.50
C LYS A 39 1.09 9.81 2.96
N GLN A 40 2.27 9.28 2.63
CA GLN A 40 3.34 10.07 2.00
C GLN A 40 3.14 10.25 0.49
N MET A 41 2.19 9.50 -0.10
CA MET A 41 1.87 9.52 -1.53
C MET A 41 0.58 10.29 -1.83
N GLU A 42 -0.23 10.59 -0.81
CA GLU A 42 -1.29 11.63 -0.84
C GLU A 42 -0.70 13.04 -0.88
#